data_AF-W7I062-F1
#
_entry.id   AF-W7I062-F1
#
_cell.length_a   1.000
_cell.length_b   1.000
_cell.length_c   1.000
_cell.angle_alpha   90.00
_cell.angle_beta   90.00
_cell.angle_gamma   90.00
#
_symmetry.space_group_name_H-M   'P 1'
#
loop_
_entity.id
_entity.type
_entity.pdbx_description
1 polymer ?
#
loop_
_entity_poly.entity_id
_entity_poly.type
_entity_poly.pdbx_seq_one_letter_code
_entity_poly.pdbx_strand_id
1 'polypeptide(L)'
;MDDDDDLQLSTSTLAALQDFMQEKDSRRKRFEELKAQAEDDDAARKEARAGDPTAAVTMEDFEADWNASQFWYSEDTSRILAEELVEGAGEGSRIALVSAPSVFVKLKNLMKDGKVPKCSIQLFEYDNRFALFGPEFTFYDFNEPFKLQPGLKGSFDRILVDPPFLSEDCE
;
A
#
# COMPACT_ATOMS: atom_id res chain seq x y z
N MET A 1 -50.83 16.12 -16.39
CA MET A 1 -49.97 15.93 -17.56
C MET A 1 -48.60 15.78 -16.96
N ASP A 2 -48.18 14.53 -16.89
CA ASP A 2 -46.92 14.07 -16.31
C ASP A 2 -45.76 14.62 -17.13
N ASP A 3 -44.90 15.40 -16.49
CA ASP A 3 -43.52 15.60 -16.94
C ASP A 3 -42.62 15.18 -15.77
N ASP A 4 -42.70 13.89 -15.41
CA ASP A 4 -41.50 13.17 -14.97
C ASP A 4 -40.62 13.09 -16.23
N ASP A 5 -39.96 14.20 -16.58
CA ASP A 5 -38.80 14.18 -17.47
C ASP A 5 -37.81 13.21 -16.82
N ASP A 6 -37.74 11.99 -17.36
CA ASP A 6 -36.82 10.95 -16.93
C ASP A 6 -35.44 11.58 -16.73
N LEU A 7 -35.00 11.73 -15.48
CA LEU A 7 -33.70 12.29 -15.12
C LEU A 7 -32.60 11.34 -15.62
N GLN A 8 -32.29 11.41 -16.91
CA GLN A 8 -31.29 10.60 -17.58
C GLN A 8 -29.98 11.38 -17.67
N LEU A 9 -28.89 10.67 -17.40
CA LEU A 9 -27.55 11.21 -17.57
C LEU A 9 -27.35 11.59 -19.06
N SER A 10 -26.68 12.71 -19.30
CA SER A 10 -26.30 13.08 -20.66
C SER A 10 -25.45 11.98 -21.31
N THR A 11 -25.47 11.87 -22.64
CA THR A 11 -24.72 10.83 -23.35
C THR A 11 -23.22 10.86 -23.05
N SER A 12 -22.63 12.05 -22.90
CA SER A 12 -21.22 12.20 -22.50
C SER A 12 -20.98 11.76 -21.06
N THR A 13 -21.92 12.03 -20.14
CA THR A 13 -21.85 11.57 -18.75
C THR A 13 -21.98 10.05 -18.64
N LEU A 14 -22.88 9.44 -19.42
CA LEU A 14 -23.02 7.98 -19.48
C LEU A 14 -21.75 7.31 -20.02
N ALA A 15 -21.15 7.89 -21.08
CA ALA A 15 -19.90 7.38 -21.63
C ALA A 15 -18.76 7.47 -20.60
N ALA A 16 -18.58 8.63 -19.95
CA ALA A 16 -17.60 8.79 -18.89
C ALA A 16 -17.83 7.82 -17.70
N LEU A 17 -19.09 7.56 -17.35
CA LEU A 17 -19.43 6.58 -16.32
C LEU A 17 -19.08 5.14 -16.74
N GLN A 18 -19.36 4.77 -18.00
CA GLN A 18 -19.00 3.46 -18.54
C GLN A 18 -17.48 3.26 -18.58
N ASP A 19 -16.72 4.26 -19.02
CA ASP A 19 -15.26 4.23 -19.02
C ASP A 19 -14.70 4.05 -17.61
N PHE A 20 -15.23 4.82 -16.65
CA PHE A 20 -14.85 4.70 -15.24
C PHE A 20 -15.16 3.31 -14.66
N MET A 21 -16.34 2.74 -14.97
CA MET A 21 -16.70 1.38 -14.53
C MET A 21 -15.76 0.32 -15.12
N GLN A 22 -15.40 0.43 -16.40
CA GLN A 22 -14.44 -0.47 -17.04
C GLN A 22 -13.04 -0.37 -16.41
N GLU A 23 -12.60 0.86 -16.11
CA GLU A 23 -11.34 1.10 -15.42
C GLU A 23 -11.33 0.43 -14.03
N LYS A 24 -12.40 0.62 -13.23
CA LYS A 24 -12.57 -0.04 -11.93
C LYS A 24 -12.53 -1.57 -12.04
N ASP A 25 -13.22 -2.13 -13.02
CA ASP A 25 -13.25 -3.58 -13.24
C ASP A 25 -11.86 -4.13 -13.60
N SER A 26 -11.11 -3.42 -14.43
CA SER A 26 -9.75 -3.83 -14.80
C SER A 26 -8.79 -3.78 -13.62
N ARG A 27 -8.83 -2.72 -12.79
CA ARG A 27 -8.05 -2.63 -11.55
C ARG A 27 -8.38 -3.75 -10.58
N ARG A 28 -9.67 -4.03 -10.36
CA ARG A 28 -10.10 -5.12 -9.48
C ARG A 28 -9.57 -6.47 -9.93
N LYS A 29 -9.68 -6.80 -11.23
CA LYS A 29 -9.15 -8.05 -11.78
C LYS A 29 -7.64 -8.16 -11.59
N ARG A 30 -6.91 -7.08 -11.87
CA ARG A 30 -5.46 -7.03 -11.67
C ARG A 30 -5.08 -7.25 -10.20
N PHE A 31 -5.81 -6.65 -9.27
CA PHE A 31 -5.61 -6.88 -7.84
C PHE A 31 -5.91 -8.33 -7.44
N GLU A 32 -6.98 -8.93 -7.94
CA GLU A 32 -7.32 -10.34 -7.71
C GLU A 32 -6.24 -11.28 -8.26
N GLU A 33 -5.68 -10.99 -9.43
CA GLU A 33 -4.56 -11.73 -10.03
C GLU A 33 -3.29 -11.63 -9.17
N LEU A 34 -2.94 -10.42 -8.71
CA LEU A 34 -1.79 -10.20 -7.82
C LEU A 34 -1.98 -10.94 -6.48
N LYS A 35 -3.20 -10.93 -5.94
CA LYS A 35 -3.52 -11.64 -4.70
C LYS A 35 -3.39 -13.15 -4.89
N ALA A 36 -3.94 -13.71 -5.97
CA ALA A 36 -3.81 -15.13 -6.27
C ALA A 36 -2.34 -15.54 -6.44
N GLN A 37 -1.54 -14.73 -7.14
CA GLN A 37 -0.09 -14.95 -7.28
C GLN A 37 0.63 -14.92 -5.94
N ALA A 38 0.30 -13.96 -5.06
CA ALA A 38 0.88 -13.88 -3.72
C ALA A 38 0.51 -15.09 -2.84
N GLU A 39 -0.73 -15.59 -2.93
CA GLU A 39 -1.18 -16.79 -2.20
C GLU A 39 -0.49 -18.08 -2.71
N ASP A 40 -0.39 -18.25 -4.03
CA ASP A 40 0.35 -19.37 -4.64
C ASP A 40 1.84 -19.32 -4.28
N ASP A 41 2.44 -18.13 -4.26
CA ASP A 41 3.83 -17.94 -3.87
C ASP A 41 4.05 -18.10 -2.37
N ASP A 42 3.10 -17.76 -1.49
CA ASP A 42 3.22 -18.07 -0.07
C ASP A 42 3.15 -19.58 0.18
N ALA A 43 2.35 -20.31 -0.60
CA ALA A 43 2.36 -21.76 -0.62
C ALA A 43 3.71 -22.31 -1.13
N ALA A 44 4.29 -21.72 -2.17
CA ALA A 44 5.59 -22.09 -2.73
C ALA A 44 6.80 -21.58 -1.91
N ARG A 45 6.68 -20.51 -1.11
CA ARG A 45 7.73 -19.95 -0.23
C ARG A 45 8.01 -20.88 0.94
N LYS A 46 7.04 -21.72 1.33
CA LYS A 46 7.31 -22.88 2.20
C LYS A 46 8.25 -23.91 1.55
N GLU A 47 8.42 -23.86 0.22
CA GLU A 47 9.26 -24.74 -0.59
C GLU A 47 10.19 -23.94 -1.54
N ALA A 48 10.98 -23.01 -1.00
CA ALA A 48 12.16 -22.38 -1.62
C ALA A 48 12.07 -21.79 -3.06
N ARG A 49 12.22 -20.45 -3.11
CA ARG A 49 12.93 -19.66 -4.15
C ARG A 49 12.22 -19.35 -5.48
N ALA A 50 10.95 -18.95 -5.43
CA ALA A 50 10.33 -18.14 -6.49
C ALA A 50 10.55 -16.63 -6.24
N GLY A 51 10.55 -15.81 -7.30
CA GLY A 51 10.77 -14.36 -7.22
C GLY A 51 9.74 -13.64 -6.33
N ASP A 52 9.95 -12.36 -6.04
CA ASP A 52 8.97 -11.57 -5.27
C ASP A 52 7.80 -11.16 -6.18
N PRO A 53 6.59 -11.76 -6.06
CA PRO A 53 5.45 -11.47 -6.94
C PRO A 53 4.94 -10.04 -6.76
N THR A 54 5.21 -9.45 -5.60
CA THR A 54 4.81 -8.08 -5.27
C THR A 54 5.65 -7.02 -5.98
N ALA A 55 6.67 -7.44 -6.74
CA ALA A 55 7.63 -6.57 -7.40
C ALA A 55 7.06 -5.80 -8.61
N ALA A 56 5.81 -6.05 -9.02
CA ALA A 56 5.10 -5.27 -10.04
C ALA A 56 3.97 -4.39 -9.47
N VAL A 57 3.77 -4.42 -8.14
CA VAL A 57 2.71 -3.70 -7.47
C VAL A 57 3.01 -2.20 -7.46
N THR A 58 2.01 -1.41 -7.83
CA THR A 58 2.05 0.05 -7.75
C THR A 58 0.92 0.55 -6.84
N MET A 59 0.97 1.83 -6.45
CA MET A 59 -0.13 2.40 -5.67
C MET A 59 -1.45 2.50 -6.44
N GLU A 60 -1.42 2.39 -7.78
CA GLU A 60 -2.62 2.36 -8.61
C GLU A 60 -3.44 1.07 -8.41
N ASP A 61 -2.80 0.01 -7.89
CA ASP A 61 -3.46 -1.25 -7.54
C ASP A 61 -4.31 -1.12 -6.25
N PHE A 62 -4.16 -0.03 -5.49
CA PHE A 62 -4.89 0.22 -4.24
C PHE A 62 -5.70 1.52 -4.32
N GLU A 63 -7.01 1.41 -4.57
CA GLU A 63 -7.91 2.59 -4.52
C GLU A 63 -7.95 3.16 -3.10
N ALA A 64 -7.71 4.46 -2.94
CA ALA A 64 -7.81 5.13 -1.65
C ALA A 64 -9.23 5.07 -1.09
N ASP A 65 -9.38 4.72 0.20
CA ASP A 65 -10.65 4.78 0.91
C ASP A 65 -10.76 6.09 1.72
N TRP A 66 -11.65 6.97 1.26
CA TRP A 66 -11.95 8.23 1.93
C TRP A 66 -12.54 8.04 3.33
N ASN A 67 -13.28 6.95 3.58
CA ASN A 67 -13.84 6.68 4.91
C ASN A 67 -12.75 6.29 5.92
N ALA A 68 -11.63 5.75 5.43
CA ALA A 68 -10.45 5.45 6.22
C ALA A 68 -9.43 6.60 6.22
N SER A 69 -9.77 7.75 5.63
CA SER A 69 -8.88 8.91 5.47
C SER A 69 -7.55 8.57 4.81
N GLN A 70 -7.58 7.66 3.84
CA GLN A 70 -6.38 7.27 3.08
C GLN A 70 -6.06 8.29 2.00
N PHE A 71 -4.83 8.82 2.03
CA PHE A 71 -4.30 9.68 0.99
C PHE A 71 -2.95 9.15 0.53
N TRP A 72 -2.82 8.87 -0.76
CA TRP A 72 -1.59 8.35 -1.33
C TRP A 72 -0.68 9.49 -1.76
N TYR A 73 0.61 9.38 -1.41
CA TYR A 73 1.61 10.34 -1.87
C TYR A 73 1.80 10.25 -3.38
N SER A 74 2.14 11.39 -3.98
CA SER A 74 2.58 11.43 -5.36
C SER A 74 3.86 10.60 -5.59
N GLU A 75 4.13 10.30 -6.86
CA GLU A 75 5.34 9.58 -7.28
C GLU A 75 6.61 10.27 -6.77
N ASP A 76 6.71 11.59 -6.94
CA ASP A 76 7.84 12.41 -6.48
C ASP A 76 7.97 12.40 -4.96
N THR A 77 6.86 12.63 -4.23
CA THR A 77 6.88 12.71 -2.77
C THR A 77 7.29 11.38 -2.15
N SER A 78 6.67 10.28 -2.60
CA SER A 78 7.00 8.95 -2.12
C SER A 78 8.45 8.57 -2.42
N ARG A 79 8.99 9.02 -3.56
CA ARG A 79 10.38 8.79 -3.95
C ARG A 79 11.36 9.54 -3.04
N ILE A 80 11.15 10.84 -2.84
CA ILE A 80 12.01 11.65 -1.97
C ILE A 80 12.04 11.05 -0.56
N LEU A 81 10.87 10.77 0.02
CA LEU A 81 10.79 10.17 1.35
C LEU A 81 11.48 8.80 1.42
N ALA A 82 11.35 7.96 0.39
CA ALA A 82 12.01 6.67 0.34
C ALA A 82 13.54 6.79 0.29
N GLU A 83 14.07 7.71 -0.53
CA GLU A 83 15.51 7.97 -0.68
C GLU A 83 16.11 8.53 0.62
N GLU A 84 15.43 9.48 1.28
CA GLU A 84 15.83 10.02 2.59
C GLU A 84 15.81 8.94 3.69
N LEU A 85 14.78 8.09 3.70
CA LEU A 85 14.62 7.06 4.71
C LEU A 85 15.77 6.04 4.68
N VAL A 86 16.32 5.77 3.50
CA VAL A 86 17.45 4.83 3.31
C VAL A 86 18.82 5.51 3.23
N GLU A 87 18.91 6.83 3.40
CA GLU A 87 20.20 7.53 3.38
C GLU A 87 21.11 7.02 4.50
N GLY A 88 22.22 6.36 4.14
CA GLY A 88 23.13 5.73 5.10
C GLY A 88 22.63 4.42 5.73
N ALA A 89 21.51 3.88 5.24
CA ALA A 89 21.05 2.54 5.59
C ALA A 89 21.83 1.46 4.81
N GLY A 90 21.87 0.24 5.35
CA GLY A 90 22.48 -0.91 4.70
C GLY A 90 21.69 -2.19 4.93
N GLU A 91 22.28 -3.33 4.57
CA GLU A 91 21.62 -4.65 4.60
C GLU A 91 21.15 -5.07 6.01
N GLY A 92 21.80 -4.55 7.06
CA GLY A 92 21.39 -4.76 8.45
C GLY A 92 20.32 -3.79 8.96
N SER A 93 20.00 -2.72 8.22
CA SER A 93 19.06 -1.71 8.67
C SER A 93 17.62 -2.20 8.61
N ARG A 94 16.85 -1.87 9.64
CA ARG A 94 15.43 -2.16 9.76
C ARG A 94 14.60 -0.88 9.77
N ILE A 95 13.66 -0.80 8.85
CA ILE A 95 12.84 0.40 8.61
C ILE A 95 11.37 0.04 8.78
N ALA A 96 10.67 0.78 9.63
CA ALA A 96 9.22 0.68 9.78
C ALA A 96 8.53 1.81 9.01
N LEU A 97 7.46 1.46 8.29
CA LEU A 97 6.55 2.42 7.67
C LEU A 97 5.17 2.20 8.29
N VAL A 98 4.70 3.20 9.04
CA VAL A 98 3.43 3.14 9.79
C VAL A 98 2.42 4.02 9.10
N SER A 99 1.35 3.40 8.59
CA SER A 99 0.29 4.06 7.80
C SER A 99 0.78 4.83 6.57
N ALA A 100 1.97 4.47 6.06
CA ALA A 100 2.61 5.12 4.91
C ALA A 100 2.86 4.14 3.73
N PRO A 101 1.81 3.49 3.18
CA PRO A 101 1.97 2.47 2.15
C PRO A 101 2.60 2.97 0.86
N SER A 102 2.36 4.24 0.47
CA SER A 102 2.94 4.83 -0.75
C SER A 102 4.47 4.82 -0.74
N VAL A 103 5.07 5.15 0.40
CA VAL A 103 6.53 5.12 0.55
C VAL A 103 7.03 3.67 0.60
N PHE A 104 6.29 2.76 1.23
CA PHE A 104 6.67 1.35 1.30
C PHE A 104 6.76 0.72 -0.10
N VAL A 105 5.71 0.89 -0.91
CA VAL A 105 5.67 0.36 -2.28
C VAL A 105 6.76 1.00 -3.14
N LYS A 106 6.96 2.31 -3.03
CA LYS A 106 8.04 3.02 -3.74
C LYS A 106 9.42 2.49 -3.35
N LEU A 107 9.69 2.38 -2.05
CA LEU A 107 10.96 1.92 -1.53
C LEU A 107 11.27 0.47 -1.95
N LYS A 108 10.27 -0.41 -1.91
CA LYS A 108 10.38 -1.80 -2.38
C LYS A 108 10.73 -1.88 -3.86
N ASN A 109 10.10 -1.06 -4.70
CA ASN A 109 10.40 -0.96 -6.12
C ASN A 109 11.81 -0.41 -6.39
N LEU A 110 12.25 0.62 -5.64
CA LEU A 110 13.61 1.15 -5.76
C LEU A 110 14.68 0.11 -5.35
N MET A 111 14.44 -0.68 -4.30
CA MET A 111 15.34 -1.75 -3.87
C MET A 111 15.45 -2.87 -4.91
N LYS A 112 14.32 -3.25 -5.52
CA LYS A 112 14.27 -4.23 -6.61
C LYS A 112 15.08 -3.76 -7.82
N ASP A 113 14.93 -2.49 -8.19
CA ASP A 113 15.66 -1.86 -9.29
C ASP A 113 17.15 -1.63 -8.99
N GLY A 114 17.60 -1.90 -7.75
CA GLY A 114 18.97 -1.64 -7.31
C GLY A 114 19.32 -0.15 -7.23
N LYS A 115 18.31 0.72 -7.16
CA LYS A 115 18.48 2.19 -7.08
C LYS A 115 18.82 2.66 -5.68
N VAL A 116 18.45 1.88 -4.66
CA VAL A 116 18.74 2.13 -3.25
C VAL A 116 19.29 0.88 -2.57
N PRO A 117 19.97 1.00 -1.41
CA PRO A 117 20.49 -0.15 -0.68
C PRO A 117 19.38 -1.12 -0.29
N LYS A 118 19.69 -2.42 -0.30
CA LYS A 118 18.81 -3.43 0.30
C LYS A 118 18.77 -3.21 1.81
N CYS A 119 17.57 -3.21 2.37
CA CYS A 119 17.33 -3.15 3.81
C CYS A 119 16.06 -3.94 4.14
N SER A 120 15.83 -4.21 5.42
CA SER A 120 14.60 -4.84 5.90
C SER A 120 13.54 -3.77 6.11
N ILE A 121 12.41 -3.87 5.41
CA ILE A 121 11.27 -2.97 5.55
C ILE A 121 10.07 -3.71 6.16
N GLN A 122 9.26 -3.00 6.93
CA GLN A 122 7.99 -3.51 7.47
C GLN A 122 6.92 -2.42 7.32
N LEU A 123 5.81 -2.76 6.66
CA LEU A 123 4.61 -1.94 6.61
C LEU A 123 3.69 -2.31 7.77
N PHE A 124 3.27 -1.30 8.54
CA PHE A 124 2.21 -1.36 9.53
C PHE A 124 1.01 -0.63 8.95
N GLU A 125 -0.04 -1.35 8.57
CA GLU A 125 -1.23 -0.71 8.00
C GLU A 125 -2.54 -1.34 8.45
N TYR A 126 -3.59 -0.52 8.50
CA TYR A 126 -4.95 -0.97 8.77
C TYR A 126 -5.58 -1.70 7.58
N ASP A 127 -5.22 -1.29 6.37
CA ASP A 127 -5.79 -1.86 5.15
C ASP A 127 -5.23 -3.25 4.82
N ASN A 128 -6.07 -4.27 5.02
CA ASN A 128 -5.72 -5.67 4.78
C ASN A 128 -5.44 -6.00 3.30
N ARG A 129 -5.71 -5.10 2.34
CA ARG A 129 -5.28 -5.30 0.96
C ARG A 129 -3.76 -5.39 0.86
N PHE A 130 -3.03 -4.70 1.74
CA PHE A 130 -1.57 -4.76 1.80
C PHE A 130 -1.04 -6.08 2.40
N ALA A 131 -1.91 -6.99 2.89
CA ALA A 131 -1.50 -8.32 3.34
C ALA A 131 -0.85 -9.16 2.22
N LEU A 132 -0.99 -8.76 0.95
CA LEU A 132 -0.27 -9.37 -0.18
C LEU A 132 1.27 -9.29 -0.06
N PHE A 133 1.79 -8.37 0.77
CA PHE A 133 3.22 -8.29 1.07
C PHE A 133 3.68 -9.31 2.12
N GLY A 134 2.78 -10.17 2.61
CA GLY A 134 3.09 -11.32 3.45
C GLY A 134 3.89 -10.91 4.70
N PRO A 135 5.10 -11.45 4.92
CA PRO A 135 5.90 -11.16 6.11
C PRO A 135 6.26 -9.68 6.30
N GLU A 136 6.31 -8.89 5.22
CA GLU A 136 6.63 -7.46 5.28
C GLU A 136 5.41 -6.61 5.63
N PHE A 137 4.23 -7.21 5.82
CA PHE A 137 3.01 -6.55 6.30
C PHE A 137 2.67 -6.97 7.74
N THR A 138 2.28 -5.99 8.54
CA THR A 138 1.67 -6.19 9.87
C THR A 138 0.39 -5.36 9.92
N PHE A 139 -0.74 -6.02 10.23
CA PHE A 139 -1.98 -5.30 10.49
C PHE A 139 -1.79 -4.39 11.71
N TYR A 140 -2.10 -3.11 11.55
CA TYR A 140 -1.96 -2.09 12.59
C TYR A 140 -3.23 -1.25 12.69
N ASP A 141 -3.81 -1.22 13.87
CA ASP A 141 -4.93 -0.34 14.21
C ASP A 141 -4.42 0.73 15.16
N PHE A 142 -4.49 2.00 14.72
CA PHE A 142 -4.04 3.13 15.53
C PHE A 142 -4.84 3.29 16.83
N ASN A 143 -6.07 2.75 16.91
CA ASN A 143 -6.87 2.72 18.13
C ASN A 143 -6.35 1.70 19.16
N GLU A 144 -5.56 0.72 18.71
CA GLU A 144 -4.92 -0.29 19.55
C GLU A 144 -3.38 -0.30 19.34
N PRO A 145 -2.67 0.84 19.55
CA PRO A 145 -1.29 1.02 19.07
C PRO A 145 -0.26 0.08 19.74
N PHE A 146 -0.61 -0.50 20.88
CA PHE A 146 0.23 -1.45 21.62
C PHE A 146 -0.02 -2.92 21.28
N LYS A 147 -0.99 -3.22 20.39
CA LYS A 147 -1.32 -4.59 19.96
C LYS A 147 -0.35 -5.09 18.89
N LEU A 148 0.94 -5.03 19.24
CA LEU A 148 2.06 -5.41 18.38
C LEU A 148 2.80 -6.60 18.98
N GLN A 149 3.51 -7.34 18.13
CA GLN A 149 4.33 -8.45 18.58
C GLN A 149 5.47 -7.95 19.48
N PRO A 150 5.72 -8.55 20.67
CA PRO A 150 6.73 -8.06 21.60
C PRO A 150 8.15 -7.93 21.01
N GLY A 151 8.48 -8.77 20.02
CA GLY A 151 9.78 -8.78 19.35
C GLY A 151 10.09 -7.55 18.49
N LEU A 152 9.10 -6.69 18.23
CA LEU A 152 9.27 -5.46 17.44
C LEU A 152 9.80 -4.28 18.25
N LYS A 153 9.74 -4.36 19.59
CA LYS A 153 10.15 -3.25 20.45
C LYS A 153 11.65 -3.01 20.35
N GLY A 154 12.03 -1.81 19.91
CA GLY A 154 13.43 -1.41 19.77
C GLY A 154 14.17 -2.13 18.64
N SER A 155 13.43 -2.71 17.67
CA SER A 155 14.03 -3.48 16.58
C SER A 155 14.22 -2.69 15.28
N PHE A 156 13.78 -1.44 15.21
CA PHE A 156 13.84 -0.60 14.01
C PHE A 156 14.82 0.55 14.22
N ASP A 157 15.63 0.81 13.20
CA ASP A 157 16.59 1.91 13.19
C ASP A 157 15.93 3.22 12.74
N ARG A 158 14.89 3.11 11.90
CA ARG A 158 14.21 4.24 11.27
C ARG A 158 12.72 3.96 11.16
N ILE A 159 11.92 5.00 11.33
CA ILE A 159 10.47 4.91 11.29
C ILE A 159 9.93 6.11 10.52
N LEU A 160 9.10 5.85 9.51
CA LEU A 160 8.24 6.84 8.89
C LEU A 160 6.81 6.59 9.39
N VAL A 161 6.12 7.64 9.85
CA VAL A 161 4.76 7.54 10.41
C VAL A 161 3.87 8.58 9.74
N ASP A 162 2.72 8.16 9.24
CA ASP A 162 1.69 9.05 8.67
C ASP A 162 0.28 8.57 9.09
N PRO A 163 -0.15 8.83 10.33
CA PRO A 163 -1.39 8.28 10.87
C PRO A 163 -2.63 8.98 10.26
N PRO A 164 -3.81 8.31 10.25
CA PRO A 164 -5.04 8.93 9.80
C PRO A 164 -5.49 10.04 10.77
N PHE A 165 -5.85 11.20 10.23
CA PHE A 165 -6.30 12.41 10.95
C PHE A 165 -5.28 13.05 11.91
N LEU A 166 -5.14 14.37 11.81
CA LEU A 166 -4.56 15.20 12.88
C LEU A 166 -5.71 15.59 13.83
N SER A 167 -6.08 14.71 14.77
CA SER A 167 -7.03 15.02 15.85
C SER A 167 -6.31 15.05 17.19
N GLU A 168 -6.86 15.70 18.23
CA GLU A 168 -6.22 15.78 19.56
C GLU A 168 -5.97 14.39 20.19
N ASP A 169 -6.71 13.36 19.76
CA ASP A 169 -6.48 11.96 20.16
C ASP A 169 -5.32 11.29 19.39
N CYS A 170 -4.70 11.98 18.43
CA CYS A 170 -3.57 11.54 17.60
C CYS A 170 -2.22 12.20 17.96
N GLU A 171 -2.14 13.03 19.03
CA GLU A 171 -0.89 13.65 19.54
C GLU A 171 -0.19 12.82 20.62
#